data_AF-A0A0J7J778-F1
#
_entry.id   AF-A0A0J7J778-F1
#
_cell.length_a   1.000
_cell.length_b   1.000
_cell.length_c   1.000
_cell.angle_alpha   90.00
_cell.angle_beta   90.00
_cell.angle_gamma   90.00
#
_symmetry.space_group_name_H-M   'P 1'
#
loop_
_entity.id
_entity.type
_entity.pdbx_description
1 polymer ?
#
loop_
_entity_poly.entity_id
_entity_poly.type
_entity_poly.pdbx_seq_one_letter_code
_entity_poly.pdbx_strand_id
1 'polypeptide(L)'
;MTWRATGENTCKELVVISRGAFDRLHHAAIEYVTTPLPVPPRPELPSVSGEQLQCLSDETYTALVNRDRQRRDYAELLESIIQSTHTPQQ
;
A
#
# COMPACT_ATOMS: atom_id res chain seq x y z
N MET A 1 6.38 56.02 -62.63
CA MET A 1 6.05 55.37 -61.33
C MET A 1 7.21 54.50 -60.89
N THR A 2 7.21 54.07 -59.63
CA THR A 2 8.41 53.67 -58.86
C THR A 2 8.60 52.15 -58.69
N TRP A 3 9.55 51.74 -57.83
CA TRP A 3 10.26 50.45 -57.84
C TRP A 3 9.61 49.28 -57.04
N ARG A 4 10.30 48.13 -57.06
CA ARG A 4 9.90 46.77 -56.63
C ARG A 4 9.37 46.61 -55.18
N ALA A 5 8.42 45.67 -55.05
CA ALA A 5 8.29 44.64 -54.01
C ALA A 5 7.46 43.46 -54.60
N THR A 6 7.52 42.19 -54.20
CA THR A 6 8.34 41.46 -53.19
C THR A 6 8.89 40.17 -53.87
N GLY A 7 8.95 38.91 -53.38
CA GLY A 7 8.80 38.27 -52.05
C GLY A 7 8.66 36.73 -52.11
N GLU A 8 8.73 36.10 -50.93
CA GLU A 8 8.47 34.68 -50.63
C GLU A 8 6.96 34.32 -50.70
N ASN A 9 6.52 33.09 -50.97
CA ASN A 9 6.94 31.83 -50.33
C ASN A 9 6.80 30.60 -51.24
N THR A 10 7.71 29.64 -51.06
CA THR A 10 7.59 28.27 -51.59
C THR A 10 6.91 27.37 -50.57
N CYS A 11 5.82 26.69 -50.96
CA CYS A 11 5.51 25.35 -50.45
C CYS A 11 4.52 24.66 -51.40
N LYS A 12 5.02 23.70 -52.19
CA LYS A 12 4.13 22.70 -52.82
C LYS A 12 3.94 21.55 -51.83
N GLU A 13 2.70 21.08 -51.79
CA GLU A 13 2.15 20.04 -50.93
C GLU A 13 3.07 18.83 -50.72
N LEU A 14 3.20 18.38 -49.47
CA LEU A 14 4.12 17.29 -49.10
C LEU A 14 3.56 15.92 -49.51
N VAL A 15 4.22 15.23 -50.44
CA VAL A 15 4.11 13.76 -50.56
C VAL A 15 5.23 13.13 -49.74
N VAL A 16 5.07 13.12 -48.41
CA VAL A 16 5.89 12.28 -47.53
C VAL A 16 5.32 10.87 -47.56
N ILE A 17 5.99 9.97 -48.26
CA ILE A 17 5.78 8.53 -48.10
C ILE A 17 6.39 8.11 -46.77
N SER A 18 5.71 8.43 -45.67
CA SER A 18 6.04 7.90 -44.37
C SER A 18 5.79 6.38 -44.41
N ARG A 19 6.88 5.61 -44.36
CA ARG A 19 6.82 4.27 -43.77
C ARG A 19 6.41 4.48 -42.31
N GLY A 20 5.11 4.44 -42.07
CA GLY A 20 4.53 4.34 -40.74
C GLY A 20 4.95 3.01 -40.13
N ALA A 21 6.17 2.95 -39.60
CA ALA A 21 6.43 2.15 -38.43
C ALA A 21 5.42 2.64 -37.40
N PHE A 22 4.34 1.87 -37.24
CA PHE A 22 3.31 2.15 -36.27
C PHE A 22 3.96 1.88 -34.92
N ASP A 23 4.56 2.93 -34.33
CA ASP A 23 5.22 2.87 -33.04
C ASP A 23 4.19 2.44 -32.01
N ARG A 24 4.15 1.12 -31.79
CA ARG A 24 3.46 0.53 -30.65
C ARG A 24 4.15 1.13 -29.45
N LEU A 25 3.47 2.10 -28.84
CA LEU A 25 3.76 2.55 -27.49
C LEU A 25 3.83 1.30 -26.63
N HIS A 26 5.06 0.84 -26.36
CA HIS A 26 5.37 -0.27 -25.49
C HIS A 26 5.10 0.21 -24.06
N HIS A 27 3.82 0.30 -23.73
CA HIS A 27 3.35 0.50 -22.37
C HIS A 27 3.96 -0.63 -21.55
N ALA A 28 4.90 -0.29 -20.67
CA ALA A 28 5.47 -1.24 -19.74
C ALA A 28 4.30 -1.85 -18.93
N ALA A 29 4.17 -3.17 -18.95
CA ALA A 29 3.11 -3.84 -18.22
C ALA A 29 3.31 -3.57 -16.72
N ILE A 30 2.37 -2.85 -16.11
CA ILE A 30 2.43 -2.56 -14.67
C ILE A 30 1.99 -3.82 -13.94
N GLU A 31 2.96 -4.60 -13.47
CA GLU A 31 2.74 -5.76 -12.62
C GLU A 31 2.57 -5.32 -11.16
N TYR A 32 1.36 -5.49 -10.62
CA TYR A 32 1.06 -5.18 -9.23
C TYR A 32 1.37 -6.38 -8.34
N VAL A 33 2.51 -6.32 -7.65
CA VAL A 33 2.93 -7.34 -6.67
C VAL A 33 2.38 -6.97 -5.28
N THR A 34 1.83 -7.95 -4.56
CA THR A 34 1.35 -7.76 -3.18
C THR A 34 2.50 -7.77 -2.18
N THR A 35 2.76 -6.62 -1.56
CA THR A 35 3.68 -6.52 -0.41
C THR A 35 3.03 -7.14 0.84
N PRO A 36 3.70 -8.03 1.58
CA PRO A 36 3.16 -8.58 2.83
C PRO A 36 3.01 -7.47 3.89
N LEU A 37 1.88 -7.49 4.62
CA LEU A 37 1.64 -6.56 5.72
C LEU A 37 2.59 -6.86 6.90
N PRO A 38 3.03 -5.84 7.66
CA PRO A 38 3.82 -6.04 8.86
C PRO A 38 2.96 -6.72 9.95
N VAL A 39 3.28 -7.97 10.29
CA VAL A 39 2.63 -8.70 11.38
C VAL A 39 3.47 -8.51 12.66
N PRO A 40 2.90 -7.95 13.76
CA PRO A 40 3.63 -7.77 15.00
C PRO A 40 3.93 -9.12 15.68
N PRO A 41 4.99 -9.22 16.50
CA PRO A 41 5.27 -10.44 17.25
C PRO A 41 4.15 -10.71 18.27
N ARG A 42 3.71 -11.97 18.34
CA ARG A 42 2.70 -12.39 19.33
C ARG A 42 3.27 -12.23 20.75
N PRO A 43 2.54 -11.61 21.71
CA PRO A 43 3.02 -11.46 23.07
C PRO A 43 3.14 -12.81 23.78
N GLU A 44 4.17 -12.94 24.61
CA GLU A 44 4.26 -14.03 25.58
C GLU A 44 3.26 -13.78 26.71
N LEU A 45 2.32 -14.71 26.85
CA LEU A 45 1.21 -14.64 27.81
C LEU A 45 1.47 -15.61 28.97
N PRO A 46 1.32 -15.19 30.24
CA PRO A 46 1.54 -16.08 31.37
C PRO A 46 0.51 -17.21 31.38
N SER A 47 1.00 -18.45 31.51
CA SER A 47 0.17 -19.64 31.66
C SER A 47 -0.29 -19.78 33.10
N VAL A 48 -1.55 -20.18 33.29
CA VAL A 48 -2.18 -20.42 34.60
C VAL A 48 -2.93 -21.73 34.51
N SER A 49 -2.69 -22.65 35.44
CA SER A 49 -3.33 -23.97 35.48
C SER A 49 -4.77 -23.89 35.98
N GLY A 50 -5.59 -24.89 35.64
CA GLY A 50 -6.97 -24.98 36.14
C GLY A 50 -7.08 -25.11 37.67
N GLU A 51 -6.03 -25.61 38.33
CA GLU A 51 -5.95 -25.75 39.79
C GLU A 51 -5.74 -24.38 40.47
N GLN A 52 -4.87 -23.54 39.89
CA GLN A 52 -4.63 -22.17 40.34
C GLN A 52 -5.88 -21.27 40.25
N LEU A 53 -6.88 -21.66 39.45
CA LEU A 53 -8.16 -20.95 39.33
C LEU A 53 -9.17 -21.34 40.43
N GLN A 54 -8.95 -22.41 41.20
CA GLN A 54 -9.89 -22.85 42.25
C GLN A 54 -9.78 -21.99 43.52
N CYS A 55 -8.55 -21.68 43.93
CA CYS A 55 -8.23 -20.75 45.01
C CYS A 55 -7.25 -19.71 44.48
N LEU A 56 -7.80 -18.63 43.92
CA LEU A 56 -7.04 -17.61 43.21
C LEU A 56 -6.13 -16.83 44.18
N SER A 57 -4.81 -17.01 44.06
CA SER A 57 -3.83 -16.17 44.77
C SER A 57 -3.71 -14.79 44.13
N ASP A 58 -3.27 -13.77 44.89
CA ASP A 58 -3.06 -12.40 44.37
C ASP A 58 -2.05 -12.38 43.22
N GLU A 59 -1.03 -13.25 43.25
CA GLU A 59 -0.09 -13.48 42.16
C GLU A 59 -0.81 -14.05 40.92
N THR A 60 -1.66 -15.06 41.09
CA THR A 60 -2.44 -15.67 39.99
C THR A 60 -3.40 -14.65 39.38
N TYR A 61 -4.10 -13.88 40.21
CA TYR A 61 -4.97 -12.79 39.79
C TYR A 61 -4.18 -11.75 38.98
N THR A 62 -3.02 -11.32 39.48
CA THR A 62 -2.13 -10.37 38.80
C THR A 62 -1.63 -10.92 37.46
N ALA A 63 -1.29 -12.20 37.37
CA ALA A 63 -0.92 -12.86 36.12
C ALA A 63 -2.07 -12.86 35.10
N LEU A 64 -3.30 -13.17 35.53
CA LEU A 64 -4.49 -13.14 34.67
C LEU A 64 -4.83 -11.73 34.18
N VAL A 65 -4.78 -10.72 35.06
CA VAL A 65 -5.03 -9.31 34.71
C VAL A 65 -3.98 -8.82 33.70
N ASN A 66 -2.70 -9.13 33.91
CA ASN A 66 -1.64 -8.78 32.96
C ASN A 66 -1.82 -9.51 31.61
N ARG A 67 -2.15 -10.81 31.62
CA ARG A 67 -2.46 -11.58 30.41
C ARG A 67 -3.57 -10.96 29.59
N ASP A 68 -4.68 -10.61 30.25
CA ASP A 68 -5.87 -10.11 29.56
C ASP A 68 -5.75 -8.62 29.21
N ARG A 69 -4.80 -7.88 29.80
CA ARG A 69 -4.30 -6.60 29.28
C ARG A 69 -3.47 -6.79 28.02
N GLN A 70 -2.41 -7.60 28.05
CA GLN A 70 -1.56 -7.90 26.88
C GLN A 70 -2.36 -8.37 25.65
N ARG A 71 -3.45 -9.11 25.86
CA ARG A 71 -4.37 -9.55 24.80
C ARG A 71 -5.19 -8.41 24.18
N ARG A 72 -5.51 -7.34 24.94
CA ARG A 72 -6.14 -6.12 24.43
C ARG A 72 -5.12 -5.24 23.73
N ASP A 73 -3.99 -4.97 24.39
CA ASP A 73 -2.86 -4.19 23.86
C ASP A 73 -2.46 -4.68 22.45
N TYR A 74 -2.40 -6.01 22.26
CA TYR A 74 -2.09 -6.64 20.97
C TYR A 74 -3.25 -6.63 19.96
N ALA A 75 -4.51 -6.68 20.41
CA ALA A 75 -5.67 -6.59 19.53
C ALA A 75 -5.85 -5.15 18.99
N GLU A 76 -5.67 -4.14 19.84
CA GLU A 76 -5.69 -2.71 19.48
C GLU A 76 -4.56 -2.38 18.49
N LEU A 77 -3.36 -2.95 18.68
CA LEU A 77 -2.26 -2.85 17.71
C LEU A 77 -2.61 -3.46 16.34
N LEU A 78 -3.19 -4.66 16.32
CA LEU A 78 -3.63 -5.30 15.07
C LEU A 78 -4.75 -4.51 14.38
N GLU A 79 -5.70 -3.98 15.14
CA GLU A 79 -6.76 -3.12 14.59
C GLU A 79 -6.17 -1.83 13.99
N SER A 80 -5.20 -1.18 14.66
CA SER A 80 -4.51 0.00 14.13
C SER A 80 -3.76 -0.31 12.81
N ILE A 81 -3.13 -1.48 12.69
CA ILE A 81 -2.49 -1.94 11.45
C ILE A 81 -3.53 -2.18 10.34
N ILE A 82 -4.68 -2.78 10.68
CA ILE A 82 -5.79 -2.98 9.73
C ILE A 82 -6.35 -1.64 9.25
N GLN A 83 -6.69 -0.73 10.16
CA GLN A 83 -7.25 0.59 9.84
C GLN A 83 -6.28 1.46 9.02
N SER A 84 -4.97 1.39 9.28
CA SER A 84 -3.95 2.15 8.53
C SER A 84 -3.59 1.56 7.16
N THR A 85 -3.89 0.28 6.93
CA THR A 85 -3.64 -0.38 5.62
C THR A 85 -4.86 -0.39 4.70
N HIS A 86 -6.08 -0.25 5.24
CA HIS A 86 -7.32 -0.21 4.46
C HIS A 86 -7.69 1.23 4.09
N THR A 87 -7.16 1.74 2.97
CA THR A 87 -7.74 2.91 2.31
C THR A 87 -9.16 2.58 1.86
N PRO A 88 -10.20 3.32 2.28
CA PRO A 88 -11.54 3.12 1.73
C PRO A 88 -11.53 3.47 0.24
N GLN A 89 -11.92 2.50 -0.60
CA GLN A 89 -12.07 2.74 -2.04
C GLN A 89 -13.24 3.72 -2.26
N GLN A 90 -12.95 4.84 -2.92
CA GLN A 90 -13.94 5.81 -3.40
C GLN A 90 -14.20 5.61 -4.90
#